data_AF-B4K279-F1
#
_entry.id   AF-B4K279-F1
#
_cell.length_a   1.000
_cell.length_b   1.000
_cell.length_c   1.000
_cell.angle_alpha   90.00
_cell.angle_beta   90.00
_cell.angle_gamma   90.00
#
_symmetry.space_group_name_H-M   'P 1'
#
loop_
_entity.id
_entity.type
_entity.pdbx_description
1 polymer ?
#
loop_
_entity_poly.entity_id
_entity_poly.type
_entity_poly.pdbx_seq_one_letter_code
_entity_poly.pdbx_strand_id
1 'polypeptide(L)'
;MLLILQSLKDRTLDQQCTVTRPGVSNIAASYAVELLVSLLQHPQREMAPAYYANSREQQNTEAQQPEGLLGILPHSVRGMLCNYENVLPATQKFAQCIACSERVLAAYRSEGHAFLFKTFETAKYLEDLTGISEFKRLNSEIIDFDEDQFDLSEAEDD
;
A
#
# COMPACT_ATOMS: atom_id res chain seq x y z
N MET A 1 1.97 -22.24 15.07
CA MET A 1 0.69 -21.57 14.73
C MET A 1 0.82 -20.12 15.22
N LEU A 2 1.53 -19.28 14.45
CA LEU A 2 1.74 -17.88 14.83
C LEU A 2 0.54 -17.08 14.30
N LEU A 3 -0.18 -16.45 15.22
CA LEU A 3 -1.42 -15.69 14.99
C LEU A 3 -1.13 -14.36 14.27
N ILE A 4 -1.41 -14.29 12.96
CA ILE A 4 -1.55 -13.02 12.22
C ILE A 4 -3.03 -12.60 12.30
N LEU A 5 -3.53 -12.25 13.49
CA LEU A 5 -4.98 -12.16 13.74
C LEU A 5 -5.57 -10.75 13.89
N GLN A 6 -4.86 -9.70 13.45
CA GLN A 6 -5.43 -8.33 13.43
C GLN A 6 -5.83 -7.81 12.05
N SER A 7 -5.46 -8.48 10.95
CA SER A 7 -5.78 -8.01 9.58
C SER A 7 -6.90 -8.79 8.89
N LEU A 8 -7.60 -9.69 9.58
CA LEU A 8 -8.56 -10.64 8.98
C LEU A 8 -9.99 -10.10 8.78
N LYS A 9 -10.31 -8.89 9.24
CA LYS A 9 -11.69 -8.37 9.18
C LYS A 9 -11.99 -7.78 7.79
N ASP A 10 -13.01 -8.33 7.13
CA ASP A 10 -13.68 -7.83 5.92
C ASP A 10 -12.84 -7.72 4.63
N ARG A 11 -11.75 -8.50 4.48
CA ARG A 11 -10.95 -8.54 3.23
C ARG A 11 -10.41 -9.94 2.95
N THR A 12 -10.46 -10.40 1.71
CA THR A 12 -9.90 -11.70 1.26
C THR A 12 -8.48 -11.61 0.70
N LEU A 13 -8.02 -10.41 0.35
CA LEU A 13 -6.68 -10.19 -0.18
C LEU A 13 -5.63 -10.39 0.93
N ASP A 14 -4.61 -11.19 0.65
CA ASP A 14 -3.51 -11.53 1.56
C ASP A 14 -3.93 -12.23 2.88
N GLN A 15 -5.10 -12.87 2.90
CA GLN A 15 -5.48 -13.74 4.02
C GLN A 15 -5.05 -15.17 3.80
N GLN A 16 -4.55 -15.77 4.88
CA GLN A 16 -4.41 -17.22 4.95
C GLN A 16 -5.78 -17.89 4.80
N CYS A 17 -5.80 -19.05 4.13
CA CYS A 17 -7.01 -19.85 3.93
C CYS A 17 -8.10 -19.22 3.02
N THR A 18 -7.73 -18.26 2.16
CA THR A 18 -8.65 -17.72 1.14
C THR A 18 -8.83 -18.67 -0.04
N VAL A 19 -10.08 -18.98 -0.39
CA VAL A 19 -10.41 -19.61 -1.67
C VAL A 19 -10.41 -18.55 -2.77
N THR A 20 -9.54 -18.70 -3.76
CA THR A 20 -9.42 -17.76 -4.89
C THR A 20 -10.06 -18.34 -6.16
N ARG A 21 -10.51 -17.47 -7.07
CA ARG A 21 -10.94 -17.91 -8.41
C ARG A 21 -9.74 -18.55 -9.12
N PRO A 22 -9.88 -19.73 -9.76
CA PRO A 22 -8.74 -20.49 -10.30
C PRO A 22 -7.82 -19.73 -11.27
N GLY A 23 -8.34 -18.72 -11.99
CA GLY A 23 -7.56 -17.92 -12.93
C GLY A 23 -6.66 -16.84 -12.29
N VAL A 24 -6.88 -16.47 -11.02
CA VAL A 24 -6.17 -15.36 -10.36
C VAL A 24 -4.69 -15.63 -10.25
N SER A 25 -4.30 -16.84 -9.86
CA SER A 25 -2.89 -17.22 -9.68
C SER A 25 -2.10 -17.10 -10.99
N ASN A 26 -2.67 -17.59 -12.09
CA ASN A 26 -2.00 -17.56 -13.39
C ASN A 26 -1.81 -16.13 -13.91
N ILE A 27 -2.82 -15.27 -13.76
CA ILE A 27 -2.76 -13.87 -14.17
C ILE A 27 -1.75 -13.09 -13.31
N ALA A 28 -1.76 -13.31 -12.00
CA ALA A 28 -0.80 -12.68 -11.09
C ALA A 28 0.64 -13.13 -11.40
N ALA A 29 0.84 -14.43 -11.65
CA ALA A 29 2.14 -14.98 -12.01
C ALA A 29 2.65 -14.43 -13.35
N SER A 30 1.79 -14.33 -14.38
CA SER A 30 2.19 -13.75 -15.65
C SER A 30 2.61 -12.29 -15.51
N TYR A 31 1.85 -11.47 -14.77
CA TYR A 31 2.25 -10.09 -14.53
C TYR A 31 3.54 -9.95 -13.74
N ALA A 32 3.76 -10.80 -12.73
CA ALA A 32 4.99 -10.76 -11.94
C ALA A 32 6.22 -11.08 -12.81
N VAL A 33 6.12 -12.07 -13.69
CA VAL A 33 7.21 -12.45 -14.61
C VAL A 33 7.45 -11.36 -15.65
N GLU A 34 6.41 -10.84 -16.29
CA GLU A 34 6.54 -9.77 -17.29
C GLU A 34 7.13 -8.49 -16.67
N LEU A 35 6.67 -8.10 -15.48
CA LEU A 35 7.23 -6.95 -14.77
C LEU A 35 8.72 -7.15 -14.44
N LEU A 36 9.10 -8.35 -14.01
CA LEU A 36 10.50 -8.68 -13.71
C LEU A 36 11.37 -8.60 -14.96
N VAL A 37 10.94 -9.20 -16.08
CA VAL A 37 11.71 -9.19 -17.34
C VAL A 37 11.83 -7.76 -17.86
N SER A 38 10.74 -6.98 -17.84
CA SER A 38 10.75 -5.57 -18.23
C SER A 38 11.69 -4.73 -17.37
N LEU A 39 11.71 -4.95 -16.05
CA LEU A 39 12.62 -4.25 -15.13
C LEU A 39 14.09 -4.60 -15.42
N LEU A 40 14.41 -5.87 -15.69
CA LEU A 40 15.77 -6.31 -15.98
C LEU A 40 16.30 -5.78 -17.33
N GLN A 41 15.42 -5.62 -18.32
CA GLN A 41 15.78 -5.06 -19.63
C GLN A 41 15.89 -3.53 -19.62
N HIS A 42 15.32 -2.85 -18.62
CA HIS A 42 15.37 -1.40 -18.54
C HIS A 42 16.81 -0.92 -18.26
N PRO A 43 17.33 0.10 -18.98
CA PRO A 43 18.71 0.59 -18.80
C PRO A 43 19.03 1.03 -17.37
N GLN A 44 18.03 1.59 -16.66
CA GLN A 44 18.17 2.04 -15.27
C GLN A 44 17.88 0.94 -14.24
N ARG A 45 17.41 -0.25 -14.65
CA ARG A 45 17.11 -1.39 -13.78
C ARG A 45 16.32 -1.00 -12.52
N GLU A 46 16.86 -1.23 -11.32
CA GLU A 46 16.23 -0.90 -10.04
C GLU A 46 15.97 0.60 -9.84
N MET A 47 16.65 1.46 -10.58
CA MET A 47 16.47 2.92 -10.56
C MET A 47 15.46 3.40 -11.62
N ALA A 48 14.78 2.48 -12.33
CA ALA A 48 13.77 2.84 -13.31
C ALA A 48 12.60 3.58 -12.63
N PRO A 49 12.12 4.70 -13.20
CA PRO A 49 10.96 5.39 -12.69
C PRO A 49 9.71 4.52 -12.85
N ALA A 50 8.87 4.50 -11.82
CA ALA A 50 7.58 3.85 -11.91
C ALA A 50 6.64 4.62 -12.85
N TYR A 51 5.94 3.88 -13.69
CA TYR A 51 4.80 4.38 -14.45
C TYR A 51 3.69 4.84 -13.51
N TYR A 52 3.16 6.03 -13.75
CA TYR A 52 1.98 6.56 -13.07
C TYR A 52 1.01 7.13 -14.12
N ALA A 53 -0.21 6.59 -14.17
CA ALA A 53 -1.29 7.17 -14.94
C ALA A 53 -2.06 8.13 -14.03
N ASN A 54 -1.68 9.42 -13.99
CA ASN A 54 -2.52 10.42 -13.35
C ASN A 54 -3.75 10.65 -14.23
N SER A 55 -4.90 10.20 -13.75
CA SER A 55 -6.20 10.40 -14.35
C SER A 55 -6.46 11.88 -14.64
N ARG A 56 -6.67 12.21 -15.92
CA ARG A 56 -7.34 13.40 -16.48
C ARG A 56 -6.61 14.75 -16.63
N GLU A 57 -5.51 15.05 -15.95
CA GLU A 57 -4.89 16.41 -16.08
C GLU A 57 -3.62 16.48 -16.95
N GLN A 58 -3.01 15.35 -17.33
CA GLN A 58 -1.77 15.33 -18.12
C GLN A 58 -1.94 14.79 -19.56
N GLN A 59 -3.12 14.93 -20.16
CA GLN A 59 -3.27 14.65 -21.60
C GLN A 59 -2.56 15.68 -22.51
N ASN A 60 -2.07 16.80 -21.97
CA ASN A 60 -1.46 17.89 -22.74
C ASN A 60 0.06 18.03 -22.61
N THR A 61 0.74 17.10 -21.93
CA THR A 61 2.19 17.04 -22.00
C THR A 61 2.57 15.65 -22.47
N GLU A 62 3.17 15.58 -23.66
CA GLU A 62 3.97 14.47 -24.18
C GLU A 62 5.21 14.21 -23.30
N ALA A 63 5.06 14.32 -21.98
CA ALA A 63 6.06 13.94 -21.00
C ALA A 63 6.12 12.42 -21.05
N GLN A 64 6.96 11.94 -21.97
CA GLN A 64 7.33 10.58 -22.25
C GLN A 64 7.12 9.73 -21.00
N GLN A 65 6.01 8.97 -21.00
CA GLN A 65 5.89 7.88 -20.06
C GLN A 65 7.15 7.03 -20.26
N PRO A 66 7.88 6.69 -19.20
CA PRO A 66 9.14 5.96 -19.32
C PRO A 66 8.83 4.56 -19.84
N GLU A 67 8.76 4.44 -21.16
CA GLU A 67 8.57 3.20 -21.87
C GLU A 67 9.94 2.57 -22.05
N GLY A 68 10.16 1.47 -21.33
CA GLY A 68 11.26 0.58 -21.63
C GLY A 68 11.01 -0.17 -22.94
N LEU A 69 11.99 -0.95 -23.37
CA LEU A 69 11.88 -1.79 -24.58
C LEU A 69 10.65 -2.71 -24.57
N LEU A 70 10.24 -3.17 -23.38
CA LEU A 70 9.11 -4.08 -23.18
C LEU A 70 7.85 -3.36 -22.68
N GLY A 71 7.81 -2.03 -22.79
CA GLY A 71 6.69 -1.19 -22.38
C GLY A 71 6.85 -0.54 -21.01
N ILE A 72 5.73 -0.25 -20.37
CA ILE A 72 5.66 0.51 -19.12
C ILE A 72 6.06 -0.31 -17.89
N LEU A 73 6.57 0.36 -16.86
CA LEU A 73 6.97 -0.25 -15.59
C LEU A 73 6.07 0.20 -14.44
N PRO A 74 4.91 -0.42 -14.20
CA PRO A 74 4.04 -0.04 -13.09
C PRO A 74 4.66 -0.34 -11.72
N HIS A 75 4.41 0.55 -10.75
CA HIS A 75 4.77 0.33 -9.34
C HIS A 75 3.98 -0.81 -8.70
N SER A 76 2.69 -0.92 -9.02
CA SER A 76 1.79 -1.97 -8.55
C SER A 76 0.75 -2.27 -9.60
N VAL A 77 0.33 -3.53 -9.72
CA VAL A 77 -0.76 -3.97 -10.59
C VAL A 77 -1.86 -4.53 -9.70
N ARG A 78 -3.05 -3.93 -9.75
CA ARG A 78 -4.24 -4.40 -9.02
C ARG A 78 -5.29 -4.84 -10.02
N GLY A 79 -5.43 -6.15 -10.19
CA GLY A 79 -6.40 -6.75 -11.10
C GLY A 79 -7.71 -7.11 -10.39
N MET A 80 -8.83 -6.85 -11.05
CA MET A 80 -10.16 -7.18 -10.58
C MET A 80 -10.89 -8.03 -11.63
N LEU A 81 -11.13 -9.30 -11.32
CA LEU A 81 -11.73 -10.23 -12.28
C LEU A 81 -13.26 -10.13 -12.41
N CYS A 82 -13.94 -9.40 -11.52
CA CYS A 82 -15.40 -9.23 -11.64
C CYS A 82 -15.77 -8.24 -12.75
N ASN A 83 -14.93 -7.22 -12.99
CA ASN A 83 -15.10 -6.21 -14.03
C ASN A 83 -14.02 -6.27 -15.12
N TYR A 84 -13.06 -7.20 -15.02
CA TYR A 84 -11.95 -7.37 -15.97
C TYR A 84 -11.05 -6.13 -16.09
N GLU A 85 -10.91 -5.37 -15.01
CA GLU A 85 -10.10 -4.15 -14.97
C GLU A 85 -8.76 -4.37 -14.27
N ASN A 86 -7.75 -3.61 -14.69
CA ASN A 86 -6.49 -3.46 -13.97
C ASN A 86 -6.26 -1.99 -13.64
N VAL A 87 -5.86 -1.73 -12.39
CA VAL A 87 -5.45 -0.41 -11.93
C VAL A 87 -3.97 -0.45 -11.64
N LEU A 88 -3.24 0.60 -12.05
CA LEU A 88 -1.78 0.70 -11.92
C LEU A 88 -1.37 1.81 -10.94
N PRO A 89 -1.62 1.66 -9.62
CA PRO A 89 -1.34 2.73 -8.68
C PRO A 89 0.16 2.83 -8.39
N ALA A 90 0.65 4.06 -8.34
CA ALA A 90 1.96 4.41 -7.80
C ALA A 90 1.79 5.06 -6.42
N THR A 91 2.60 4.64 -5.44
CA THR A 91 2.56 5.19 -4.08
C THR A 91 3.94 5.69 -3.68
N GLN A 92 4.00 6.85 -3.05
CA GLN A 92 5.25 7.39 -2.51
C GLN A 92 5.64 6.70 -1.19
N LYS A 93 6.94 6.73 -0.87
CA LYS A 93 7.45 6.24 0.41
C LYS A 93 6.80 7.00 1.55
N PHE A 94 6.17 6.26 2.47
CA PHE A 94 5.56 6.84 3.66
C PHE A 94 6.59 6.95 4.80
N ALA A 95 6.70 8.14 5.39
CA ALA A 95 7.71 8.43 6.42
C ALA A 95 7.55 7.58 7.69
N GLN A 96 6.30 7.28 8.09
CA GLN A 96 5.99 6.44 9.26
C GLN A 96 5.71 4.97 8.88
N CYS A 97 6.17 4.47 7.72
CA CYS A 97 5.95 3.07 7.35
C CYS A 97 6.60 2.08 8.35
N ILE A 98 5.82 1.12 8.87
CA ILE A 98 6.30 0.06 9.78
C ILE A 98 7.35 -0.90 9.17
N ALA A 99 7.54 -0.88 7.86
CA ALA A 99 8.48 -1.76 7.16
C ALA A 99 9.71 -1.01 6.62
N CYS A 100 9.52 0.12 5.93
CA CYS A 100 10.61 0.78 5.17
C CYS A 100 10.96 2.20 5.65
N SER A 101 10.40 2.66 6.78
CA SER A 101 10.78 3.96 7.36
C SER A 101 12.24 3.94 7.83
N GLU A 102 12.86 5.12 7.84
CA GLU A 102 14.27 5.24 8.25
C GLU A 102 14.48 4.80 9.71
N ARG A 103 13.49 5.04 10.58
CA ARG A 103 13.50 4.64 11.99
C ARG A 103 13.60 3.12 12.13
N VAL A 104 12.82 2.38 11.35
CA VAL A 104 12.85 0.91 11.33
C VAL A 104 14.17 0.38 10.77
N LEU A 105 14.64 0.96 9.66
CA LEU A 105 15.91 0.56 9.06
C LEU A 105 17.10 0.82 10.00
N ALA A 106 17.11 1.97 10.68
CA ALA A 106 18.13 2.32 11.66
C ALA A 106 18.12 1.36 12.86
N ALA A 107 16.94 1.09 13.44
CA ALA A 107 16.78 0.15 14.56
C ALA A 107 17.21 -1.28 14.19
N TYR A 108 16.86 -1.74 12.99
CA TYR A 108 17.30 -3.05 12.51
C TYR A 108 18.82 -3.11 12.31
N ARG A 109 19.44 -2.05 11.78
CA ARG A 109 20.91 -1.99 11.61
C ARG A 109 21.66 -1.94 12.93
N SER A 110 21.10 -1.32 13.98
CA SER A 110 21.75 -1.23 15.29
C SER A 110 21.57 -2.48 16.15
N GLU A 111 20.39 -3.09 16.14
CA GLU A 111 20.03 -4.17 17.08
C GLU A 111 19.91 -5.56 16.42
N GLY A 112 19.83 -5.62 15.09
CA GLY A 112 19.78 -6.86 14.30
C GLY A 112 18.64 -7.79 14.73
N HIS A 113 18.99 -9.01 15.17
CA HIS A 113 18.02 -10.03 15.57
C HIS A 113 17.25 -9.67 16.84
N ALA A 114 17.84 -8.91 17.78
CA ALA A 114 17.15 -8.52 19.01
C ALA A 114 15.91 -7.65 18.71
N PHE A 115 16.02 -6.78 17.70
CA PHE A 115 14.89 -5.99 17.19
C PHE A 115 13.77 -6.87 16.60
N LEU A 116 14.14 -7.92 15.87
CA LEU A 116 13.14 -8.84 15.28
C LEU A 116 12.34 -9.57 16.36
N PHE A 117 13.00 -10.05 17.42
CA PHE A 117 12.29 -10.71 18.53
C PHE A 117 11.30 -9.76 19.21
N LYS A 118 11.70 -8.52 19.53
CA LYS A 118 10.79 -7.49 20.07
C LYS A 118 9.59 -7.24 19.15
N THR A 119 9.83 -7.21 17.84
CA THR A 119 8.80 -7.02 16.82
C THR A 119 7.80 -8.18 16.76
N PHE A 120 8.28 -9.43 16.89
CA PHE A 120 7.43 -10.61 16.85
C PHE A 120 6.59 -10.79 18.12
N GLU A 121 7.08 -10.30 19.26
CA GLU A 121 6.35 -10.35 20.53
C GLU A 121 5.11 -9.45 20.53
N THR A 122 5.18 -8.25 19.95
CA THR A 122 4.06 -7.30 19.99
C THR A 122 4.01 -6.41 18.76
N ALA A 123 2.88 -6.40 18.05
CA ALA A 123 2.65 -5.55 16.88
C ALA A 123 2.73 -4.03 17.20
N LYS A 124 2.36 -3.65 18.43
CA LYS A 124 2.41 -2.26 18.92
C LYS A 124 3.82 -1.67 18.91
N TYR A 125 4.86 -2.48 19.08
CA TYR A 125 6.24 -1.99 19.11
C TYR A 125 6.61 -1.23 17.83
N LEU A 126 6.21 -1.74 16.66
CA LEU A 126 6.47 -1.07 15.38
C LEU A 126 5.62 0.21 15.22
N GLU A 127 4.38 0.22 15.70
CA GLU A 127 3.52 1.40 15.64
C GLU A 127 4.09 2.55 16.49
N ASP A 128 4.56 2.23 17.70
CA ASP A 128 5.19 3.19 18.61
C ASP A 128 6.54 3.66 18.05
N LEU A 129 7.36 2.73 17.53
CA LEU A 129 8.65 3.07 16.94
C LEU A 129 8.52 4.01 15.74
N THR A 130 7.48 3.83 14.91
CA THR A 130 7.27 4.64 13.71
C THR A 130 6.47 5.91 13.95
N GLY A 131 5.83 6.06 15.12
CA GLY A 131 4.97 7.18 15.45
C GLY A 131 3.55 7.06 14.86
N ILE A 132 3.17 5.89 14.36
CA ILE A 132 1.80 5.62 13.90
C ILE A 132 0.82 5.70 15.08
N SER A 133 1.23 5.26 16.27
CA SER A 133 0.36 5.33 17.46
C SER A 133 -0.08 6.76 17.78
N GLU A 134 0.83 7.72 17.65
CA GLU A 134 0.52 9.14 17.85
C GLU A 134 -0.37 9.69 16.72
N PHE A 135 -0.09 9.29 15.47
CA PHE A 135 -0.90 9.67 14.32
C PHE A 135 -2.35 9.16 14.45
N LYS A 136 -2.53 7.90 14.87
CA LYS A 136 -3.86 7.32 15.13
C LYS A 136 -4.59 8.08 16.23
N ARG A 137 -3.92 8.42 17.32
CA ARG A 137 -4.50 9.19 18.43
C ARG A 137 -4.98 10.56 17.97
N LEU A 138 -4.13 11.31 17.26
CA LEU A 138 -4.48 12.63 16.72
C LEU A 138 -5.66 12.56 15.75
N ASN A 139 -5.70 11.56 14.87
CA ASN A 139 -6.82 11.41 13.94
C ASN A 139 -8.13 11.03 14.66
N SER A 140 -8.09 10.21 15.71
CA SER A 140 -9.28 9.93 16.52
C SER A 140 -9.78 11.18 17.23
N GLU A 141 -8.88 11.99 17.80
CA GLU A 141 -9.22 13.27 18.42
C GLU A 141 -9.84 14.27 17.42
N ILE A 142 -9.41 14.28 16.16
CA ILE A 142 -10.00 15.16 15.13
C ILE A 142 -11.40 14.70 14.71
N ILE A 143 -11.63 13.38 14.58
CA ILE A 143 -12.94 12.84 14.20
C ILE A 143 -13.98 13.08 15.30
N ASP A 144 -13.58 13.01 16.57
CA ASP A 144 -14.47 13.30 17.71
C ASP A 144 -14.88 14.79 17.80
N PHE A 145 -14.16 15.72 17.15
CA PHE A 145 -14.51 17.14 17.13
C PHE A 145 -15.56 17.52 16.06
N ASP A 146 -15.82 16.65 15.07
CA ASP A 146 -16.75 16.93 13.97
C ASP A 146 -18.18 16.41 14.23
N GLU A 147 -18.41 15.58 15.26
CA GLU A 147 -19.76 15.08 15.60
C GLU A 147 -20.64 16.10 16.37
N ASP A 148 -20.04 17.09 17.05
CA ASP A 148 -20.77 18.08 17.87
C ASP A 148 -21.35 19.27 17.08
N GLN A 149 -21.15 19.35 15.76
CA GLN A 149 -21.58 20.51 14.94
C GLN A 149 -22.80 20.28 14.04
N PHE A 150 -23.48 19.13 14.13
CA PHE A 150 -24.65 18.81 13.29
C PHE A 150 -25.98 18.64 14.04
N ASP A 151 -26.16 19.28 15.20
CA ASP A 151 -27.49 19.45 15.80
C ASP A 151 -28.16 20.72 15.24
N LEU A 152 -28.49 20.69 13.94
CA LEU A 152 -29.31 21.72 13.31
C LEU A 152 -30.77 21.36 13.54
N SER A 153 -31.32 21.89 14.62
CA SER A 153 -32.73 22.04 14.96
C SER A 153 -33.71 21.74 13.79
N GLU A 154 -34.45 20.64 13.89
CA GLU A 154 -35.69 20.48 13.13
C GLU A 154 -36.68 21.56 13.62
N ALA A 155 -36.86 22.59 12.80
CA ALA A 155 -38.00 23.48 12.93
C ALA A 155 -39.24 22.73 12.40
N GLU A 156 -40.20 22.48 13.29
CA GLU A 156 -41.58 22.18 12.94
C GLU A 156 -42.14 23.33 12.09
N ASP A 157 -42.76 23.03 10.94
CA ASP A 157 -43.88 23.83 10.42
C ASP A 157 -44.64 23.05 9.31
N ASP A 158 -45.95 22.89 9.58
CA ASP A 158 -47.14 22.55 8.77
C ASP A 158 -47.29 21.21 8.02
#